data_AF-A0A443QXY6-F1
#
_entry.id   AF-A0A443QXY6-F1
#
_cell.length_a   1.000
_cell.length_b   1.000
_cell.length_c   1.000
_cell.angle_alpha   90.00
_cell.angle_beta   90.00
_cell.angle_gamma   90.00
#
_symmetry.space_group_name_H-M   'P 1'
#
loop_
_entity.id
_entity.type
_entity.pdbx_description
1 polymer ?
#
loop_
_entity_poly.entity_id
_entity_poly.type
_entity_poly.pdbx_seq_one_letter_code
_entity_poly.pdbx_strand_id
1 'polypeptide(L)'
;LEGSAEAPYMWNGTHYNKAYNACPSKHWHFTSCPDCQCNGHSNCSRGSNVCQSPCQHLTEGNQCQYCKAGYYGNPINGGNCTACSCNNHSVSCDRHNGKCYCSTKGIVGHHCDRCDEQNHYFGIPTDGGTCYYNLTIDFQYTFNMSKADDRYFTKINFMNLPSKPDIDVDFSIQCSDNALVNISIGSATLPSKNLHENVECGNIKFRFPHDENLFGVENTTFYVNVFQFTTPFILQISFSQHRTLDLLQFFVTFSSCFLSLLIIAAVLWKIKQKYDMYRRRQQLFLELEHMASRPFAGIVLEVNNESHQASESSVPLLAKNNPTPIALEPCSSGKAAVLSLILRLPTGGYGCAPPGQTGLAIASALVSLGIMDQKVNKECENPNAGKAINCPVKCGYTSTGV
;
A
#
# COMPACT_ATOMS: atom_id res chain seq x y z
N LEU A 1 11.43 46.36 -67.29
CA LEU A 1 10.31 47.32 -67.20
C LEU A 1 9.07 46.48 -66.94
N GLU A 2 8.39 46.71 -65.82
CA GLU A 2 7.20 45.98 -65.39
C GLU A 2 5.96 46.54 -66.11
N GLY A 3 5.01 45.68 -66.47
CA GLY A 3 3.74 46.10 -67.03
C GLY A 3 2.86 46.77 -65.98
N SER A 4 1.95 47.66 -66.38
CA SER A 4 0.93 48.19 -65.47
C SER A 4 -0.23 47.20 -65.34
N ALA A 5 -0.94 47.23 -64.21
CA ALA A 5 -2.17 46.47 -63.99
C ALA A 5 -3.28 46.74 -65.03
N GLU A 6 -3.14 47.75 -65.89
CA GLU A 6 -4.09 48.09 -66.95
C GLU A 6 -3.72 47.52 -68.34
N ALA A 7 -2.43 47.36 -68.66
CA ALA A 7 -1.95 46.79 -69.93
C ALA A 7 -0.41 46.73 -70.01
N PRO A 8 0.16 45.83 -70.85
CA PRO A 8 1.58 45.87 -71.24
C PRO A 8 1.94 47.19 -71.92
N TYR A 9 3.16 47.68 -71.68
CA TYR A 9 3.72 48.82 -72.40
C TYR A 9 4.64 48.35 -73.53
N MET A 10 4.33 48.77 -74.76
CA MET A 10 5.11 48.48 -75.97
C MET A 10 5.89 49.72 -76.43
N TRP A 11 7.16 49.55 -76.77
CA TRP A 11 8.00 50.62 -77.32
C TRP A 11 7.71 50.83 -78.80
N ASN A 12 7.34 52.04 -79.23
CA ASN A 12 7.09 52.35 -80.66
C ASN A 12 8.29 52.96 -81.40
N GLY A 13 9.44 53.09 -80.75
CA GLY A 13 10.60 53.80 -81.30
C GLY A 13 10.87 55.15 -80.64
N THR A 14 9.86 55.80 -80.03
CA THR A 14 10.02 57.11 -79.37
C THR A 14 9.41 57.20 -77.98
N HIS A 15 8.37 56.41 -77.68
CA HIS A 15 7.70 56.36 -76.38
C HIS A 15 7.04 54.99 -76.15
N TYR A 16 6.70 54.71 -74.88
CA TYR A 16 5.98 53.50 -74.47
C TYR A 16 4.47 53.75 -74.51
N ASN A 17 3.73 52.90 -75.21
CA ASN A 17 2.27 52.97 -75.31
C ASN A 17 1.61 51.73 -74.69
N LYS A 18 0.45 51.92 -74.04
CA LYS A 18 -0.39 50.81 -73.54
C LYS A 18 -0.92 49.99 -74.72
N ALA A 19 -0.67 48.69 -74.71
CA ALA A 19 -1.06 47.80 -75.80
C ALA A 19 -2.16 46.83 -75.36
N TYR A 20 -3.41 47.29 -75.45
CA TYR A 20 -4.61 46.52 -75.05
C TYR A 20 -4.80 45.20 -75.81
N ASN A 21 -4.27 45.10 -77.04
CA ASN A 21 -4.38 43.92 -77.89
C ASN A 21 -3.15 43.03 -77.86
N ALA A 22 -2.08 43.45 -77.18
CA ALA A 22 -0.83 42.69 -77.16
C ALA A 22 -0.91 41.49 -76.21
N CYS A 23 -1.84 41.49 -75.23
CA CYS A 23 -1.91 40.47 -74.19
C CYS A 23 -3.33 40.35 -73.58
N PRO A 24 -3.90 39.14 -73.40
CA PRO A 24 -5.17 38.95 -72.68
C PRO A 24 -5.09 39.48 -71.24
N SER A 25 -6.22 39.93 -70.68
CA SER A 25 -6.29 40.48 -69.30
C SER A 25 -5.68 39.61 -68.21
N LYS A 26 -5.72 38.29 -68.40
CA LYS A 26 -5.11 37.30 -67.50
C LYS A 26 -3.57 37.38 -67.43
N HIS A 27 -2.92 38.09 -68.33
CA HIS A 27 -1.47 38.13 -68.51
C HIS A 27 -0.90 39.57 -68.48
N TRP A 28 -1.68 40.57 -68.02
CA TRP A 28 -1.32 41.99 -68.01
C TRP A 28 -0.12 42.37 -67.13
N HIS A 29 0.42 41.43 -66.36
CA HIS A 29 1.59 41.66 -65.52
C HIS A 29 2.93 41.65 -66.28
N PHE A 30 2.96 41.29 -67.57
CA PHE A 30 4.18 41.23 -68.39
C PHE A 30 4.22 42.35 -69.43
N THR A 31 5.43 42.85 -69.76
CA THR A 31 5.64 43.87 -70.81
C THR A 31 5.60 43.32 -72.23
N SER A 32 5.74 42.00 -72.40
CA SER A 32 5.51 41.27 -73.65
C SER A 32 4.71 40.01 -73.34
N CYS A 33 3.94 39.49 -74.31
CA CYS A 33 3.25 38.21 -74.13
C CYS A 33 4.27 37.09 -73.93
N PRO A 34 4.33 36.43 -72.77
CA PRO A 34 5.14 35.23 -72.64
C PRO A 34 4.44 34.05 -73.33
N ASP A 35 5.22 33.11 -73.88
CA ASP A 35 4.67 31.89 -74.52
C ASP A 35 3.85 31.01 -73.55
N CYS A 36 4.08 31.18 -72.24
CA CYS A 36 3.32 30.61 -71.12
C CYS A 36 3.52 31.42 -69.83
N GLN A 37 2.64 31.18 -68.86
CA GLN A 37 2.73 31.77 -67.53
C GLN A 37 3.52 30.85 -66.58
N CYS A 38 4.82 31.11 -66.45
CA CYS A 38 5.73 30.44 -65.51
C CYS A 38 6.26 31.36 -64.40
N ASN A 39 5.61 32.51 -64.19
CA ASN A 39 5.98 33.52 -63.19
C ASN A 39 7.46 33.96 -63.25
N GLY A 40 8.12 33.83 -64.41
CA GLY A 40 9.55 34.15 -64.56
C GLY A 40 10.51 33.13 -63.94
N HIS A 41 10.04 31.93 -63.60
CA HIS A 41 10.81 30.91 -62.91
C HIS A 41 11.05 29.62 -63.72
N SER A 42 10.54 29.55 -64.95
CA SER A 42 10.82 28.46 -65.88
C SER A 42 10.41 28.85 -67.31
N ASN A 43 10.70 27.96 -68.26
CA ASN A 43 10.29 28.03 -69.65
C ASN A 43 9.23 26.95 -69.95
N CYS A 44 8.64 26.98 -71.14
CA CYS A 44 7.64 26.01 -71.58
C CYS A 44 7.65 25.83 -73.10
N SER A 45 6.96 24.80 -73.57
CA SER A 45 6.60 24.67 -74.98
C SER A 45 5.43 25.61 -75.30
N ARG A 46 5.44 26.22 -76.50
CA ARG A 46 4.44 27.17 -76.97
C ARG A 46 3.00 26.62 -76.80
N GLY A 47 2.15 27.34 -76.07
CA GLY A 47 0.76 26.95 -75.81
C GLY A 47 0.55 25.94 -74.66
N SER A 48 1.61 25.55 -73.95
CA SER A 48 1.51 24.75 -72.72
C SER A 48 1.14 25.63 -71.52
N ASN A 49 0.21 25.16 -70.69
CA ASN A 49 -0.10 25.77 -69.39
C ASN A 49 0.75 25.19 -68.24
N VAL A 50 1.70 24.31 -68.55
CA VAL A 50 2.60 23.66 -67.61
C VAL A 50 4.04 24.02 -67.97
N CYS A 51 4.76 24.50 -66.97
CA CYS A 51 6.16 24.87 -67.05
C CYS A 51 7.07 23.63 -67.06
N GLN A 52 8.24 23.79 -67.65
CA GLN A 52 9.26 22.74 -67.63
C GLN A 52 9.79 22.60 -66.20
N SER A 53 9.83 21.36 -65.72
CA SER A 53 10.42 21.01 -64.43
C SER A 53 11.91 20.69 -64.59
N PRO A 54 12.77 21.06 -63.62
CA PRO A 54 12.44 21.73 -62.37
C PRO A 54 12.28 23.26 -62.51
N CYS A 55 11.34 23.84 -61.77
CA CYS A 55 11.24 25.29 -61.59
C CYS A 55 12.49 25.87 -60.90
N GLN A 56 12.91 27.05 -61.33
CA GLN A 56 14.06 27.81 -60.81
C GLN A 56 13.66 28.70 -59.62
N HIS A 57 14.63 29.43 -59.06
CA HIS A 57 14.43 30.39 -57.95
C HIS A 57 13.63 29.86 -56.75
N LEU A 58 13.82 28.58 -56.41
CA LEU A 58 13.20 27.94 -55.23
C LEU A 58 11.66 27.91 -55.28
N THR A 59 11.10 27.83 -56.49
CA THR A 59 9.66 27.72 -56.72
C THR A 59 9.24 26.31 -57.14
N GLU A 60 7.95 26.01 -57.05
CA GLU A 60 7.31 24.76 -57.43
C GLU A 60 5.86 24.98 -57.89
N GLY A 61 5.24 23.92 -58.40
CA GLY A 61 3.91 23.94 -58.99
C GLY A 61 3.95 24.03 -60.52
N ASN A 62 2.81 23.78 -61.15
CA ASN A 62 2.70 23.70 -62.61
C ASN A 62 3.08 25.00 -63.32
N GLN A 63 2.95 26.13 -62.63
CA GLN A 63 3.28 27.47 -63.13
C GLN A 63 4.42 28.12 -62.34
N CYS A 64 5.14 27.33 -61.53
CA CYS A 64 6.14 27.83 -60.59
C CYS A 64 5.60 28.94 -59.67
N GLN A 65 4.33 28.81 -59.26
CA GLN A 65 3.57 29.83 -58.55
C GLN A 65 3.64 29.72 -57.03
N TYR A 66 4.30 28.69 -56.50
CA TYR A 66 4.46 28.49 -55.07
C TYR A 66 5.94 28.42 -54.71
N CYS A 67 6.31 28.86 -53.52
CA CYS A 67 7.63 28.56 -52.99
C CYS A 67 7.74 27.07 -52.64
N LYS A 68 8.93 26.49 -52.85
CA LYS A 68 9.25 25.12 -52.44
C LYS A 68 9.03 24.94 -50.94
N ALA A 69 8.78 23.71 -50.50
CA ALA A 69 8.73 23.38 -49.08
C ALA A 69 10.00 23.87 -48.36
N GLY A 70 9.84 24.58 -47.24
CA GLY A 70 10.93 25.22 -46.51
C GLY A 70 11.30 26.63 -47.00
N TYR A 71 10.52 27.18 -47.92
CA TYR A 71 10.62 28.57 -48.38
C TYR A 71 9.26 29.26 -48.36
N TYR A 72 9.26 30.57 -48.19
CA TYR A 72 8.07 31.41 -48.17
C TYR A 72 8.27 32.69 -48.99
N GLY A 73 7.17 33.32 -49.37
CA GLY A 73 7.16 34.56 -50.13
C GLY A 73 6.08 34.55 -51.20
N ASN A 74 6.15 35.51 -52.11
CA ASN A 74 5.26 35.60 -53.26
C ASN A 74 6.09 35.49 -54.55
N PRO A 75 6.13 34.31 -55.19
CA PRO A 75 6.90 34.08 -56.42
C PRO A 75 6.19 34.58 -57.69
N ILE A 76 5.02 35.20 -57.57
CA ILE A 76 4.28 35.67 -58.74
C ILE A 76 5.07 36.80 -59.43
N ASN A 77 5.12 36.78 -60.76
CA ASN A 77 5.77 37.79 -61.61
C ASN A 77 7.26 38.04 -61.33
N GLY A 78 8.05 36.98 -61.11
CA GLY A 78 9.48 37.09 -60.85
C GLY A 78 9.80 37.51 -59.41
N GLY A 79 8.83 37.38 -58.50
CA GLY A 79 9.05 37.54 -57.08
C GLY A 79 9.99 36.47 -56.52
N ASN A 80 10.41 36.65 -55.27
CA ASN A 80 11.44 35.80 -54.67
C ASN A 80 10.87 34.94 -53.54
N CYS A 81 11.47 33.76 -53.40
CA CYS A 81 11.25 32.87 -52.26
C CYS A 81 12.44 32.92 -51.31
N THR A 82 12.16 33.13 -50.03
CA THR A 82 13.16 33.18 -48.96
C THR A 82 13.07 31.95 -48.08
N ALA A 83 14.21 31.45 -47.60
CA ALA A 83 14.24 30.28 -46.73
C ALA A 83 13.51 30.57 -45.41
N CYS A 84 12.78 29.57 -44.89
CA CYS A 84 12.20 29.63 -43.56
C CYS A 84 13.32 29.74 -42.52
N SER A 85 13.23 30.72 -41.61
CA SER A 85 14.16 30.87 -40.48
C SER A 85 13.44 30.45 -39.21
N CYS A 86 13.63 29.20 -38.77
CA CYS A 86 12.85 28.61 -37.67
C CYS A 86 13.72 28.14 -36.49
N ASN A 87 14.91 28.73 -36.29
CA ASN A 87 15.83 28.42 -35.19
C ASN A 87 16.11 26.91 -35.00
N ASN A 88 16.16 26.14 -36.09
CA ASN A 88 16.35 24.68 -36.07
C ASN A 88 15.22 23.87 -35.39
N HIS A 89 14.10 24.52 -35.06
CA HIS A 89 12.89 23.88 -34.50
C HIS A 89 11.83 23.56 -35.55
N SER A 90 12.10 23.88 -36.80
CA SER A 90 11.32 23.40 -37.95
C SER A 90 12.11 23.62 -39.24
N VAL A 91 11.82 22.81 -40.25
CA VAL A 91 12.25 23.07 -41.63
C VAL A 91 11.10 23.69 -42.43
N SER A 92 9.87 23.61 -41.94
CA SER A 92 8.67 24.02 -42.67
C SER A 92 8.04 25.26 -42.04
N CYS A 93 7.60 26.18 -42.90
CA CYS A 93 6.82 27.35 -42.51
C CYS A 93 5.67 27.57 -43.48
N ASP A 94 4.74 28.42 -43.08
CA ASP A 94 3.67 28.91 -43.93
C ASP A 94 4.26 29.61 -45.17
N ARG A 95 3.82 29.18 -46.36
CA ARG A 95 4.40 29.62 -47.64
C ARG A 95 4.14 31.08 -47.96
N HIS A 96 3.14 31.70 -47.34
CA HIS A 96 2.74 33.08 -47.62
C HIS A 96 3.37 34.07 -46.65
N ASN A 97 3.32 33.78 -45.34
CA ASN A 97 3.76 34.71 -44.30
C ASN A 97 5.10 34.32 -43.64
N GLY A 98 5.58 33.09 -43.84
CA GLY A 98 6.85 32.63 -43.26
C GLY A 98 6.78 32.17 -41.82
N LYS A 99 5.59 32.06 -41.22
CA LYS A 99 5.40 31.60 -39.85
C LYS A 99 5.76 30.12 -39.73
N CYS A 100 6.69 29.80 -38.85
CA CYS A 100 7.19 28.45 -38.66
C CYS A 100 6.15 27.51 -38.02
N TYR A 101 6.15 26.26 -38.48
CA TYR A 101 5.43 25.17 -37.83
C TYR A 101 6.36 24.48 -36.82
N CYS A 102 6.43 25.00 -35.59
CA CYS A 102 7.37 24.50 -34.57
C CYS A 102 7.14 23.02 -34.26
N SER A 103 8.20 22.20 -34.34
CA SER A 103 8.12 20.76 -34.14
C SER A 103 8.26 20.33 -32.68
N THR A 104 8.75 21.21 -31.81
CA THR A 104 8.90 20.93 -30.38
C THR A 104 7.76 21.56 -29.60
N LYS A 105 7.02 20.75 -28.83
CA LYS A 105 5.94 21.23 -27.97
C LYS A 105 6.51 22.17 -26.90
N GLY A 106 5.89 23.34 -26.76
CA GLY A 106 6.29 24.37 -25.81
C GLY A 106 7.21 25.44 -26.39
N ILE A 107 7.54 25.37 -27.69
CA ILE A 107 8.20 26.44 -28.44
C ILE A 107 7.17 27.15 -29.31
N VAL A 108 7.13 28.47 -29.23
CA VAL A 108 6.17 29.33 -29.93
C VAL A 108 6.87 30.56 -30.52
N GLY A 109 6.13 31.34 -31.30
CA GLY A 109 6.64 32.53 -32.00
C GLY A 109 6.64 32.37 -33.52
N HIS A 110 6.95 33.45 -34.24
CA HIS A 110 6.95 33.42 -35.71
C HIS A 110 8.11 32.56 -36.24
N HIS A 111 9.22 32.57 -35.51
CA HIS A 111 10.47 31.88 -35.85
C HIS A 111 10.81 30.77 -34.86
N CYS A 112 9.84 30.32 -34.04
CA CYS A 112 10.08 29.37 -32.94
C CYS A 112 11.17 29.85 -31.98
N ASP A 113 11.07 31.12 -31.58
CA ASP A 113 12.12 31.91 -30.93
C ASP A 113 11.89 32.13 -29.43
N ARG A 114 10.76 31.67 -28.88
CA ARG A 114 10.45 31.80 -27.44
C ARG A 114 9.73 30.58 -26.89
N CYS A 115 9.79 30.41 -25.57
CA CYS A 115 9.04 29.36 -24.88
C CYS A 115 7.58 29.76 -24.63
N ASP A 116 6.71 28.76 -24.54
CA ASP A 116 5.31 28.90 -24.16
C ASP A 116 5.18 29.02 -22.64
N GLU A 117 5.57 30.19 -22.13
CA GLU A 117 5.56 30.49 -20.68
C GLU A 117 4.16 30.37 -20.07
N GLN A 118 3.10 30.66 -20.85
CA GLN A 118 1.71 30.52 -20.40
C GLN A 118 1.37 29.07 -20.04
N ASN A 119 2.03 28.11 -20.70
CA ASN A 119 1.90 26.68 -20.43
C ASN A 119 3.11 26.13 -19.65
N HIS A 120 3.81 26.97 -18.89
CA HIS A 120 4.90 26.59 -17.98
C HIS A 120 6.11 25.94 -18.65
N TYR A 121 6.42 26.35 -19.89
CA TYR A 121 7.67 25.99 -20.55
C TYR A 121 8.73 27.08 -20.32
N PHE A 122 9.95 26.65 -19.98
CA PHE A 122 11.07 27.54 -19.68
C PHE A 122 12.32 27.12 -20.46
N GLY A 123 13.19 28.08 -20.77
CA GLY A 123 14.42 27.87 -21.51
C GLY A 123 14.67 28.96 -22.54
N ILE A 124 15.61 28.71 -23.45
CA ILE A 124 15.97 29.61 -24.54
C ILE A 124 16.03 28.75 -25.80
N PRO A 125 15.10 28.89 -26.76
CA PRO A 125 15.07 28.05 -27.96
C PRO A 125 15.99 28.56 -29.09
N THR A 126 16.67 29.68 -28.93
CA THR A 126 17.65 30.18 -29.91
C THR A 126 19.02 29.52 -29.70
N ASP A 127 19.91 29.65 -30.69
CA ASP A 127 21.33 29.23 -30.59
C ASP A 127 21.54 27.75 -30.22
N GLY A 128 20.65 26.87 -30.71
CA GLY A 128 20.69 25.43 -30.43
C GLY A 128 20.08 25.03 -29.08
N GLY A 129 19.55 25.98 -28.32
CA GLY A 129 18.79 25.71 -27.11
C GLY A 129 17.37 25.20 -27.37
N THR A 130 16.63 24.92 -26.30
CA THR A 130 15.25 24.43 -26.37
C THR A 130 14.48 24.82 -25.12
N CYS A 131 13.17 24.51 -25.11
CA CYS A 131 12.29 24.73 -23.98
C CYS A 131 11.95 23.40 -23.31
N TYR A 132 11.77 23.47 -21.99
CA TYR A 132 11.49 22.31 -21.14
C TYR A 132 10.31 22.61 -20.24
N TYR A 133 9.51 21.58 -19.98
CA TYR A 133 8.46 21.61 -18.97
C TYR A 133 9.02 21.10 -17.64
N ASN A 134 8.82 21.85 -16.55
CA ASN A 134 9.28 21.44 -15.23
C ASN A 134 8.27 20.47 -14.58
N LEU A 135 8.68 19.22 -14.38
CA LEU A 135 7.90 18.19 -13.71
C LEU A 135 8.17 18.25 -12.22
N THR A 136 7.12 18.38 -11.40
CA THR A 136 7.27 18.26 -9.94
C THR A 136 7.31 16.79 -9.52
N ILE A 137 8.09 16.50 -8.49
CA ILE A 137 8.24 15.15 -7.92
C ILE A 137 6.93 14.68 -7.27
N ASP A 138 6.68 13.38 -7.30
CA ASP A 138 5.50 12.70 -6.73
C ASP A 138 4.18 13.06 -7.45
N PHE A 139 4.26 13.69 -8.63
CA PHE A 139 3.12 13.96 -9.52
C PHE A 139 3.25 13.21 -10.85
N GLN A 140 2.10 12.78 -11.37
CA GLN A 140 1.99 12.18 -12.70
C GLN A 140 1.34 13.18 -13.66
N TYR A 141 2.01 13.42 -14.78
CA TYR A 141 1.54 14.33 -15.82
C TYR A 141 1.11 13.54 -17.05
N THR A 142 0.03 13.98 -17.68
CA THR A 142 -0.43 13.46 -18.97
C THR A 142 -0.39 14.58 -19.99
N PHE A 143 0.32 14.37 -21.10
CA PHE A 143 0.33 15.28 -22.23
C PHE A 143 -0.46 14.65 -23.38
N ASN A 144 -1.38 15.42 -23.95
CA ASN A 144 -2.20 14.99 -25.07
C ASN A 144 -1.97 15.94 -26.26
N MET A 145 -1.39 15.40 -27.33
CA MET A 145 -1.08 16.09 -28.59
C MET A 145 -1.95 15.52 -29.72
N SER A 146 -3.26 15.45 -29.47
CA SER A 146 -4.24 14.93 -30.43
C SER A 146 -5.03 16.03 -31.14
N LYS A 147 -4.78 17.32 -30.86
CA LYS A 147 -5.52 18.40 -31.50
C LYS A 147 -5.01 18.63 -32.92
N ALA A 148 -5.86 19.18 -33.78
CA ALA A 148 -5.51 19.47 -35.18
C ALA A 148 -4.33 20.44 -35.30
N ASP A 149 -4.21 21.39 -34.38
CA ASP A 149 -3.11 22.36 -34.34
C ASP A 149 -1.77 21.75 -33.90
N ASP A 150 -1.81 20.59 -33.22
CA ASP A 150 -0.62 19.91 -32.69
C ASP A 150 0.10 19.07 -33.75
N ARG A 151 -0.44 19.00 -34.97
CA ARG A 151 -0.03 18.08 -36.07
C ARG A 151 1.45 18.12 -36.47
N TYR A 152 2.17 19.18 -36.08
CA TYR A 152 3.56 19.40 -36.44
C TYR A 152 4.53 18.98 -35.33
N PHE A 153 4.03 18.65 -34.14
CA PHE A 153 4.87 18.26 -33.03
C PHE A 153 5.43 16.85 -33.21
N THR A 154 6.75 16.74 -33.03
CA THR A 154 7.50 15.47 -33.09
C THR A 154 8.50 15.36 -31.94
N LYS A 155 8.59 16.38 -31.09
CA LYS A 155 9.48 16.45 -29.93
C LYS A 155 8.82 17.15 -28.74
N ILE A 156 9.16 16.74 -27.53
CA ILE A 156 8.79 17.39 -26.27
C ILE A 156 9.88 17.13 -25.23
N ASN A 157 10.22 18.14 -24.44
CA ASN A 157 11.29 18.04 -23.45
C ASN A 157 10.78 18.36 -22.05
N PHE A 158 11.33 17.67 -21.08
CA PHE A 158 11.01 17.80 -19.67
C PHE A 158 12.28 17.98 -18.85
N MET A 159 12.14 18.67 -17.73
CA MET A 159 13.15 18.73 -16.69
C MET A 159 12.54 18.36 -15.34
N ASN A 160 13.34 17.79 -14.45
CA ASN A 160 12.97 17.57 -13.06
C ASN A 160 14.17 17.86 -12.15
N LEU A 161 13.91 18.48 -10.99
CA LEU A 161 14.92 18.78 -9.98
C LEU A 161 14.59 18.00 -8.70
N PRO A 162 15.22 16.83 -8.48
CA PRO A 162 15.05 16.04 -7.27
C PRO A 162 15.43 16.83 -6.02
N SER A 163 14.49 16.97 -5.07
CA SER A 163 14.67 17.79 -3.87
C SER A 163 15.17 16.99 -2.66
N LYS A 164 15.01 15.66 -2.66
CA LYS A 164 15.39 14.79 -1.53
C LYS A 164 16.76 14.13 -1.81
N PRO A 165 17.82 14.44 -1.05
CA PRO A 165 19.18 13.97 -1.33
C PRO A 165 19.40 12.48 -1.03
N ASP A 166 18.75 11.94 0.02
CA ASP A 166 18.98 10.57 0.51
C ASP A 166 17.92 9.55 0.03
N ILE A 167 17.24 9.85 -1.09
CA ILE A 167 16.14 9.02 -1.61
C ILE A 167 16.32 8.86 -3.12
N ASP A 168 16.32 7.61 -3.56
CA ASP A 168 16.40 7.25 -4.98
C ASP A 168 15.25 7.88 -5.78
N VAL A 169 15.52 8.13 -7.05
CA VAL A 169 14.55 8.69 -7.98
C VAL A 169 13.99 7.58 -8.85
N ASP A 170 12.68 7.37 -8.75
CA ASP A 170 11.92 6.52 -9.66
C ASP A 170 11.39 7.36 -10.82
N PHE A 171 11.78 7.00 -12.03
CA PHE A 171 11.29 7.58 -13.26
C PHE A 171 10.36 6.60 -13.96
N SER A 172 9.24 7.09 -14.48
CA SER A 172 8.37 6.32 -15.35
C SER A 172 7.84 7.19 -16.49
N ILE A 173 7.83 6.64 -17.70
CA ILE A 173 7.13 7.23 -18.84
C ILE A 173 6.41 6.13 -19.63
N GLN A 174 5.21 6.46 -20.07
CA GLN A 174 4.37 5.64 -20.91
C GLN A 174 3.99 6.43 -22.17
N CYS A 175 4.22 5.88 -23.35
CA CYS A 175 3.85 6.47 -24.64
C CYS A 175 2.77 5.65 -25.34
N SER A 176 1.90 6.31 -26.11
CA SER A 176 0.83 5.65 -26.88
C SER A 176 1.34 4.95 -28.14
N ASP A 177 2.34 5.55 -28.79
CA ASP A 177 2.92 5.11 -30.06
C ASP A 177 4.45 5.12 -29.97
N ASN A 178 5.10 4.66 -31.04
CA ASN A 178 6.55 4.65 -31.16
C ASN A 178 7.13 6.06 -31.02
N ALA A 179 8.04 6.21 -30.05
CA ALA A 179 8.86 7.38 -29.82
C ALA A 179 10.21 6.94 -29.25
N LEU A 180 11.21 7.81 -29.29
CA LEU A 180 12.48 7.60 -28.61
C LEU A 180 12.62 8.55 -27.43
N VAL A 181 13.29 8.09 -26.37
CA VAL A 181 13.55 8.83 -25.15
C VAL A 181 15.05 8.89 -24.87
N ASN A 182 15.56 10.09 -24.68
CA ASN A 182 16.90 10.35 -24.13
C ASN A 182 16.75 10.89 -22.71
N ILE A 183 17.50 10.31 -21.78
CA ILE A 183 17.55 10.71 -20.38
C ILE A 183 18.99 11.08 -20.06
N SER A 184 19.19 12.32 -19.64
CA SER A 184 20.48 12.80 -19.16
C SER A 184 20.33 13.48 -17.81
N ILE A 185 21.44 13.56 -17.10
CA ILE A 185 21.54 14.22 -15.80
C ILE A 185 22.66 15.24 -15.88
N GLY A 186 22.42 16.44 -15.41
CA GLY A 186 23.40 17.52 -15.38
C GLY A 186 23.28 18.33 -14.11
N SER A 187 24.33 19.07 -13.77
CA SER A 187 24.35 20.01 -12.65
C SER A 187 24.96 21.33 -13.14
N ALA A 188 24.87 22.40 -12.34
CA ALA A 188 25.55 23.66 -12.66
C ALA A 188 27.08 23.50 -12.71
N THR A 189 27.61 22.50 -11.99
CA THR A 189 29.05 22.22 -11.81
C THR A 189 29.54 21.04 -12.63
N LEU A 190 28.66 20.06 -12.93
CA LEU A 190 29.01 18.81 -13.61
C LEU A 190 28.50 18.80 -15.05
N PRO A 191 29.31 18.34 -16.01
CA PRO A 191 28.87 18.19 -17.39
C PRO A 191 27.71 17.20 -17.49
N SER A 192 26.82 17.41 -18.46
CA SER A 192 25.67 16.51 -18.69
C SER A 192 26.14 15.10 -19.01
N LYS A 193 25.76 14.14 -18.16
CA LYS A 193 25.96 12.71 -18.36
C LYS A 193 24.70 12.11 -18.99
N ASN A 194 24.87 11.45 -20.14
CA ASN A 194 23.79 10.66 -20.72
C ASN A 194 23.63 9.37 -19.91
N LEU A 195 22.42 9.13 -19.40
CA LEU A 195 22.09 7.92 -18.65
C LEU A 195 21.50 6.87 -19.58
N HIS A 196 20.58 7.30 -20.46
CA HIS A 196 19.94 6.46 -21.46
C HIS A 196 19.77 7.22 -22.77
N GLU A 197 20.07 6.56 -23.88
CA GLU A 197 20.04 7.17 -25.21
C GLU A 197 19.26 6.27 -26.18
N ASN A 198 18.40 6.88 -26.99
CA ASN A 198 17.56 6.26 -28.01
C ASN A 198 16.73 5.07 -27.49
N VAL A 199 16.17 5.20 -26.27
CA VAL A 199 15.32 4.16 -25.69
C VAL A 199 13.93 4.23 -26.31
N GLU A 200 13.41 3.11 -26.79
CA GLU A 200 12.04 3.03 -27.30
C GLU A 200 11.03 3.31 -26.19
N CYS A 201 10.13 4.27 -26.43
CA CYS A 201 9.10 4.64 -25.50
C CYS A 201 7.92 3.68 -25.59
N GLY A 202 7.83 2.76 -24.63
CA GLY A 202 6.65 1.93 -24.38
C GLY A 202 6.07 2.23 -23.01
N ASN A 203 6.40 1.39 -22.03
CA ASN A 203 6.18 1.63 -20.61
C ASN A 203 7.51 1.38 -19.90
N ILE A 204 8.32 2.44 -19.80
CA ILE A 204 9.66 2.34 -19.24
C ILE A 204 9.65 2.83 -17.79
N LYS A 205 10.42 2.15 -16.95
CA LYS A 205 10.62 2.48 -15.54
C LYS A 205 12.09 2.34 -15.21
N PHE A 206 12.68 3.40 -14.69
CA PHE A 206 14.08 3.41 -14.27
C PHE A 206 14.18 3.88 -12.82
N ARG A 207 15.08 3.24 -12.07
CA ARG A 207 15.44 3.61 -10.71
C ARG A 207 16.84 4.20 -10.77
N PHE A 208 16.98 5.45 -10.36
CA PHE A 208 18.27 6.12 -10.26
C PHE A 208 18.66 6.23 -8.79
N PRO A 209 19.72 5.53 -8.35
CA PRO A 209 20.10 5.50 -6.95
C PRO A 209 20.80 6.82 -6.55
N HIS A 210 20.59 7.24 -5.30
CA HIS A 210 21.03 8.54 -4.79
C HIS A 210 22.53 8.62 -4.47
N ASP A 211 23.18 7.49 -4.23
CA ASP A 211 24.61 7.36 -3.95
C ASP A 211 25.48 7.72 -5.17
N GLU A 212 25.04 7.34 -6.37
CA GLU A 212 25.72 7.64 -7.62
C GLU A 212 25.41 9.04 -8.18
N ASN A 213 24.24 9.59 -7.81
CA ASN A 213 23.70 10.80 -8.39
C ASN A 213 23.40 11.79 -7.24
N LEU A 214 24.36 12.66 -6.93
CA LEU A 214 24.31 13.65 -5.83
C LEU A 214 23.08 14.57 -5.92
N PHE A 215 21.93 14.10 -5.46
CA PHE A 215 20.67 14.84 -5.52
C PHE A 215 20.62 15.98 -4.48
N GLY A 216 19.89 17.06 -4.75
CA GLY A 216 19.61 18.13 -3.79
C GLY A 216 20.76 19.08 -3.40
N VAL A 217 22.03 18.73 -3.62
CA VAL A 217 23.18 19.58 -3.19
C VAL A 217 23.66 20.54 -4.29
N GLU A 218 23.67 20.12 -5.56
CA GLU A 218 24.22 20.93 -6.66
C GLU A 218 23.16 21.36 -7.71
N ASN A 219 21.87 21.34 -7.35
CA ASN A 219 20.76 21.55 -8.30
C ASN A 219 20.81 20.56 -9.50
N THR A 220 21.14 19.31 -9.20
CA THR A 220 21.13 18.22 -10.18
C THR A 220 19.76 18.16 -10.86
N THR A 221 19.78 18.27 -12.19
CA THR A 221 18.59 18.35 -13.03
C THR A 221 18.58 17.16 -13.99
N PHE A 222 17.48 16.42 -13.98
CA PHE A 222 17.19 15.43 -15.01
C PHE A 222 16.62 16.13 -16.23
N TYR A 223 17.12 15.77 -17.41
CA TYR A 223 16.57 16.19 -18.70
C TYR A 223 16.05 14.96 -19.42
N VAL A 224 14.79 15.03 -19.85
CA VAL A 224 14.13 13.96 -20.59
C VAL A 224 13.65 14.52 -21.92
N ASN A 225 14.19 14.00 -23.01
CA ASN A 225 13.80 14.40 -24.36
C ASN A 225 13.05 13.25 -25.01
N VAL A 226 11.78 13.48 -25.38
CA VAL A 226 10.96 12.53 -26.13
C VAL A 226 10.85 13.05 -27.56
N PHE A 227 11.24 12.24 -28.54
CA PHE A 227 11.34 12.66 -29.93
C PHE A 227 10.98 11.53 -30.90
N GLN A 228 10.87 11.87 -32.19
CA GLN A 228 10.51 10.93 -33.27
C GLN A 228 9.11 10.30 -33.13
N PHE A 229 8.19 10.94 -32.40
CA PHE A 229 6.78 10.57 -32.44
C PHE A 229 6.04 11.34 -33.54
N THR A 230 4.86 10.83 -33.89
CA THR A 230 3.92 11.46 -34.83
C THR A 230 2.56 11.63 -34.16
N THR A 231 1.94 12.79 -34.29
CA THR A 231 0.61 13.05 -33.71
C THR A 231 -0.51 12.40 -34.52
N PRO A 232 -1.62 11.95 -33.89
CA PRO A 232 -1.98 12.13 -32.48
C PRO A 232 -1.10 11.29 -31.54
N PHE A 233 -0.67 11.89 -30.43
CA PHE A 233 0.24 11.25 -29.48
C PHE A 233 -0.19 11.55 -28.05
N ILE A 234 -0.10 10.56 -27.16
CA ILE A 234 -0.37 10.73 -25.73
C ILE A 234 0.79 10.12 -24.96
N LEU A 235 1.28 10.85 -23.96
CA LEU A 235 2.30 10.35 -23.05
C LEU A 235 1.94 10.66 -21.60
N GLN A 236 2.32 9.75 -20.71
CA GLN A 236 2.26 9.93 -19.26
C GLN A 236 3.66 9.83 -18.69
N ILE A 237 4.05 10.78 -17.84
CA ILE A 237 5.40 10.84 -17.26
C ILE A 237 5.32 11.21 -15.78
N SER A 238 6.19 10.61 -14.98
CA SER A 238 6.28 10.89 -13.55
C SER A 238 7.69 10.67 -13.02
N PHE A 239 8.07 11.52 -12.07
CA PHE A 239 9.20 11.31 -11.17
C PHE A 239 8.65 11.11 -9.76
N SER A 240 9.15 10.13 -9.02
CA SER A 240 8.79 9.94 -7.61
C SER A 240 10.01 9.72 -6.74
N GLN A 241 9.98 10.29 -5.53
CA GLN A 241 10.98 10.08 -4.49
C GLN A 241 10.27 9.64 -3.22
N HIS A 242 9.95 8.35 -3.14
CA HIS A 242 9.35 7.74 -1.96
C HIS A 242 10.34 6.76 -1.32
N ARG A 243 10.43 6.78 0.01
CA ARG A 243 11.12 5.69 0.73
C ARG A 243 10.29 4.44 0.53
N THR A 244 10.87 3.41 -0.07
CA THR A 244 10.20 2.12 -0.19
C THR A 244 9.78 1.67 1.21
N LEU A 245 8.47 1.55 1.44
CA LEU A 245 7.96 0.97 2.68
C LEU A 245 8.32 -0.51 2.63
N ASP A 246 9.30 -0.91 3.44
CA ASP A 246 9.61 -2.32 3.59
C ASP A 246 8.43 -3.00 4.31
N LEU A 247 7.56 -3.61 3.50
CA LEU A 247 6.41 -4.39 3.97
C LEU A 247 6.85 -5.44 4.99
N LEU A 248 8.04 -6.04 4.83
CA LEU A 248 8.57 -7.00 5.79
C LEU A 248 8.85 -6.33 7.13
N GLN A 249 9.52 -5.17 7.14
CA GLN A 249 9.79 -4.41 8.36
C GLN A 249 8.48 -3.98 9.05
N PHE A 250 7.48 -3.54 8.30
CA PHE A 250 6.16 -3.20 8.83
C PHE A 250 5.47 -4.41 9.49
N PHE A 251 5.45 -5.56 8.81
CA PHE A 251 4.86 -6.78 9.37
C PHE A 251 5.63 -7.32 10.59
N VAL A 252 6.97 -7.26 10.58
CA VAL A 252 7.81 -7.71 11.69
C VAL A 252 7.58 -6.83 12.92
N THR A 253 7.57 -5.50 12.76
CA THR A 253 7.33 -4.58 13.89
C THR A 253 5.91 -4.71 14.43
N PHE A 254 4.90 -4.78 13.56
CA PHE A 254 3.51 -4.99 13.98
C PHE A 254 3.32 -6.33 14.71
N SER A 255 3.86 -7.42 14.16
CA SER A 255 3.76 -8.76 14.76
C SER A 255 4.49 -8.86 16.09
N SER A 256 5.66 -8.24 16.21
CA SER A 256 6.43 -8.17 17.47
C SER A 256 5.65 -7.45 18.57
N CYS A 257 5.02 -6.31 18.24
CA CYS A 257 4.19 -5.58 19.19
C CYS A 257 2.95 -6.39 19.61
N PHE A 258 2.28 -7.02 18.65
CA PHE A 258 1.10 -7.85 18.92
C PHE A 258 1.42 -9.05 19.83
N LEU A 259 2.51 -9.79 19.55
CA LEU A 259 2.95 -10.89 20.40
C LEU A 259 3.35 -10.41 21.79
N SER A 260 3.99 -9.24 21.91
CA SER A 260 4.32 -8.65 23.21
C SER A 260 3.07 -8.35 24.05
N LEU A 261 2.02 -7.81 23.43
CA LEU A 261 0.74 -7.57 24.09
C LEU A 261 0.03 -8.86 24.50
N LEU A 262 0.08 -9.90 23.67
CA LEU A 262 -0.47 -11.22 24.02
C LEU A 262 0.27 -11.86 25.19
N ILE A 263 1.60 -11.73 25.25
CA ILE A 263 2.39 -12.21 26.39
C ILE A 263 2.00 -11.45 27.65
N ILE A 264 1.89 -10.12 27.60
CA ILE A 264 1.45 -9.32 28.75
C ILE A 264 0.04 -9.74 29.20
N ALA A 265 -0.89 -9.94 28.27
CA ALA A 265 -2.24 -10.41 28.57
C ALA A 265 -2.22 -11.81 29.20
N ALA A 266 -1.40 -12.73 28.69
CA ALA A 266 -1.25 -14.07 29.25
C ALA A 266 -0.63 -14.05 30.66
N VAL A 267 0.35 -13.18 30.91
CA VAL A 267 0.94 -12.97 32.24
C VAL A 267 -0.09 -12.39 33.20
N LEU A 268 -0.81 -11.34 32.80
CA LEU A 268 -1.89 -10.76 33.61
C LEU A 268 -3.00 -11.78 33.88
N TRP A 269 -3.35 -12.61 32.89
CA TRP A 269 -4.30 -13.70 33.06
C TRP A 269 -3.78 -14.76 34.04
N LYS A 270 -2.49 -15.13 33.98
CA LYS A 270 -1.88 -16.05 34.94
C LYS A 270 -1.80 -15.48 36.35
N ILE A 271 -1.48 -14.19 36.48
CA ILE A 271 -1.49 -13.48 37.78
C ILE A 271 -2.91 -13.46 38.34
N LYS A 272 -3.91 -13.10 37.52
CA LYS A 272 -5.33 -13.16 37.91
C LYS A 272 -5.73 -14.57 38.33
N GLN A 273 -5.36 -15.60 37.57
CA GLN A 273 -5.65 -17.00 37.88
C GLN A 273 -5.03 -17.42 39.23
N LYS A 274 -3.79 -17.01 39.51
CA LYS A 274 -3.13 -17.26 40.81
C LYS A 274 -3.79 -16.50 41.95
N TYR A 275 -4.14 -15.23 41.74
CA TYR A 275 -4.83 -14.40 42.73
C TYR A 275 -6.21 -14.97 43.07
N ASP A 276 -6.99 -15.38 42.05
CA ASP A 276 -8.30 -16.00 42.24
C ASP A 276 -8.18 -17.30 43.05
N MET A 277 -7.15 -18.13 42.79
CA MET A 277 -6.89 -19.33 43.59
C MET A 277 -6.49 -19.02 45.04
N TYR A 278 -5.64 -18.01 45.24
CA TYR A 278 -5.24 -17.56 46.58
C TYR A 278 -6.45 -17.06 47.38
N ARG A 279 -7.31 -16.23 46.76
CA ARG A 279 -8.52 -15.71 47.39
C ARG A 279 -9.48 -16.83 47.80
N ARG A 280 -9.69 -17.83 46.94
CA ARG A 280 -10.55 -19.00 47.26
C ARG A 280 -10.02 -19.81 48.45
N ARG A 281 -8.70 -19.99 48.55
CA ARG A 281 -8.09 -20.68 49.71
C ARG A 281 -8.29 -19.93 51.01
N GLN A 282 -8.20 -18.60 50.97
CA GLN A 282 -8.38 -17.77 52.16
C GLN A 282 -9.83 -17.74 52.65
N GLN A 283 -10.79 -17.74 51.71
CA GLN A 283 -12.21 -17.91 52.03
C GLN A 283 -12.48 -19.26 52.69
N LEU A 284 -11.91 -20.34 52.16
CA LEU A 284 -12.04 -21.68 52.75
C LEU A 284 -11.45 -21.73 54.17
N PHE A 285 -10.31 -21.08 54.42
CA PHE A 285 -9.72 -21.03 55.76
C PHE A 285 -10.61 -20.30 56.77
N LEU A 286 -11.15 -19.13 56.41
CA LEU A 286 -12.08 -18.39 57.26
C LEU A 286 -13.39 -19.16 57.49
N GLU A 287 -13.88 -19.86 56.48
CA GLU A 287 -15.08 -20.70 56.60
C GLU A 287 -14.84 -21.88 57.56
N LEU A 288 -13.69 -22.55 57.46
CA LEU A 288 -13.27 -23.60 58.39
C LEU A 288 -13.14 -23.08 59.82
N GLU A 289 -12.57 -21.89 60.01
CA GLU A 289 -12.45 -21.24 61.33
C GLU A 289 -13.81 -20.84 61.91
N HIS A 290 -14.72 -20.32 61.07
CA HIS A 290 -16.11 -20.05 61.46
C HIS A 290 -16.84 -21.34 61.83
N MET A 291 -16.62 -22.43 61.10
CA MET A 291 -17.16 -23.76 61.47
C MET A 291 -16.56 -24.27 62.79
N ALA A 292 -15.28 -24.03 63.04
CA ALA A 292 -14.58 -24.44 64.26
C ALA A 292 -14.94 -23.59 65.49
N SER A 293 -15.38 -22.34 65.31
CA SER A 293 -15.80 -21.42 66.38
C SER A 293 -17.30 -21.49 66.70
N ARG A 294 -18.07 -22.32 65.97
CA ARG A 294 -19.45 -22.61 66.39
C ARG A 294 -19.41 -23.32 67.73
N PRO A 295 -20.17 -22.86 68.74
CA PRO A 295 -20.19 -23.51 70.04
C PRO A 295 -20.70 -24.94 69.87
N PHE A 296 -19.83 -25.91 70.11
CA PHE A 296 -20.22 -27.30 70.23
C PHE A 296 -21.12 -27.41 71.47
N ALA A 297 -22.39 -27.75 71.29
CA ALA A 297 -23.25 -28.11 72.40
C ALA A 297 -22.76 -29.44 72.98
N GLY A 298 -21.96 -29.38 74.05
CA GLY A 298 -21.51 -30.55 74.80
C GLY A 298 -22.63 -31.05 75.70
N ILE A 299 -23.07 -32.30 75.50
CA ILE A 299 -24.00 -32.96 76.42
C ILE A 299 -23.16 -33.73 77.44
N VAL A 300 -23.22 -33.31 78.70
CA VAL A 300 -22.67 -34.06 79.83
C VAL A 300 -23.65 -35.19 80.16
N LEU A 301 -23.22 -36.42 79.92
CA LEU A 301 -23.96 -37.62 80.29
C LEU A 301 -23.60 -38.01 81.72
N GLU A 302 -24.51 -37.75 82.65
CA GLU A 302 -24.44 -38.27 84.00
C GLU A 302 -25.08 -39.67 84.02
N VAL A 303 -24.25 -40.71 84.16
CA VAL A 303 -24.73 -42.09 84.23
C VAL A 303 -25.12 -42.36 85.68
N ASN A 304 -26.40 -42.20 86.00
CA ASN A 304 -26.93 -42.55 87.31
C ASN A 304 -26.85 -44.07 87.50
N ASN A 305 -26.05 -44.48 88.48
CA ASN A 305 -26.00 -45.85 88.98
C ASN A 305 -27.16 -46.01 89.96
N GLU A 306 -28.32 -46.47 89.50
CA GLU A 306 -29.42 -46.80 90.40
C GLU A 306 -29.08 -48.05 91.21
N SER A 307 -28.65 -47.81 92.46
CA SER A 307 -28.69 -48.79 93.52
C SER A 307 -30.06 -48.73 94.20
N HIS A 308 -30.90 -49.76 94.03
CA HIS A 308 -31.84 -50.21 95.07
C HIS A 308 -32.14 -51.72 94.94
N GLN A 309 -31.59 -52.48 95.90
CA GLN A 309 -32.11 -53.65 96.67
C GLN A 309 -33.11 -54.60 95.98
N ALA A 310 -33.05 -55.93 96.01
CA ALA A 310 -32.31 -57.01 96.71
C ALA A 310 -32.33 -58.23 95.73
N SER A 311 -31.50 -59.27 95.74
CA SER A 311 -31.12 -60.21 96.80
C SER A 311 -30.07 -61.20 96.22
N GLU A 312 -29.08 -61.56 97.05
CA GLU A 312 -28.22 -62.77 97.05
C GLU A 312 -27.71 -63.40 95.72
N SER A 313 -26.37 -63.36 95.55
CA SER A 313 -25.43 -64.50 95.31
C SER A 313 -24.31 -64.24 94.25
N SER A 314 -23.05 -64.39 94.70
CA SER A 314 -21.79 -64.72 93.98
C SER A 314 -21.33 -63.96 92.69
N VAL A 315 -20.35 -63.04 92.85
CA VAL A 315 -19.03 -62.79 92.15
C VAL A 315 -18.83 -63.28 90.67
N PRO A 316 -18.05 -62.62 89.75
CA PRO A 316 -17.50 -61.23 89.61
C PRO A 316 -17.68 -60.57 88.20
N LEU A 317 -17.12 -59.35 88.03
CA LEU A 317 -16.72 -58.64 86.79
C LEU A 317 -17.82 -57.91 85.97
N LEU A 318 -18.05 -56.61 86.27
CA LEU A 318 -18.74 -55.71 85.34
C LEU A 318 -17.73 -55.09 84.38
N ALA A 319 -17.65 -55.65 83.17
CA ALA A 319 -16.88 -55.09 82.07
C ALA A 319 -17.36 -53.66 81.75
N LYS A 320 -16.42 -52.76 81.51
CA LYS A 320 -16.63 -51.39 81.06
C LYS A 320 -17.21 -51.45 79.64
N ASN A 321 -18.53 -51.53 79.51
CA ASN A 321 -19.19 -51.63 78.21
C ASN A 321 -19.06 -50.29 77.46
N ASN A 322 -18.19 -50.28 76.45
CA ASN A 322 -18.13 -49.20 75.48
C ASN A 322 -19.37 -49.27 74.57
N PRO A 323 -20.02 -48.15 74.26
CA PRO A 323 -21.21 -48.15 73.42
C PRO A 323 -20.88 -48.64 72.01
N THR A 324 -21.67 -49.58 71.48
CA THR A 324 -21.48 -50.12 70.14
C THR A 324 -22.07 -49.17 69.10
N PRO A 325 -21.29 -48.71 68.10
CA PRO A 325 -21.83 -47.85 67.05
C PRO A 325 -22.73 -48.60 66.09
N ILE A 326 -23.68 -47.86 65.53
CA ILE A 326 -24.58 -48.37 64.48
C ILE A 326 -24.00 -48.08 63.10
N ALA A 327 -23.27 -46.97 62.96
CA ALA A 327 -22.52 -46.67 61.75
C ALA A 327 -21.19 -46.01 62.09
N LEU A 328 -20.18 -46.25 61.26
CA LEU A 328 -18.91 -45.55 61.31
C LEU A 328 -18.51 -45.19 59.88
N GLU A 329 -18.58 -43.91 59.54
CA GLU A 329 -18.29 -43.40 58.20
C GLU A 329 -16.89 -42.76 58.18
N PRO A 330 -15.90 -43.36 57.50
CA PRO A 330 -14.56 -42.80 57.43
C PRO A 330 -14.53 -41.52 56.59
N CYS A 331 -13.84 -40.49 57.08
CA CYS A 331 -13.56 -39.28 56.31
C CYS A 331 -12.59 -39.57 55.16
N SER A 332 -12.54 -38.70 54.15
CA SER A 332 -11.69 -38.85 52.95
C SER A 332 -10.20 -39.06 53.23
N SER A 333 -9.72 -38.68 54.42
CA SER A 333 -8.33 -38.85 54.85
C SER A 333 -8.04 -40.21 55.50
N GLY A 334 -9.06 -41.02 55.84
CA GLY A 334 -8.93 -42.29 56.56
C GLY A 334 -8.44 -42.18 58.01
N LYS A 335 -8.14 -40.97 58.50
CA LYS A 335 -7.59 -40.72 59.85
C LYS A 335 -8.67 -40.45 60.90
N ALA A 336 -9.88 -40.13 60.45
CA ALA A 336 -11.03 -39.84 61.31
C ALA A 336 -12.28 -40.46 60.69
N ALA A 337 -13.29 -40.72 61.52
CA ALA A 337 -14.58 -41.22 61.09
C ALA A 337 -15.72 -40.60 61.91
N VAL A 338 -16.90 -40.52 61.31
CA VAL A 338 -18.13 -40.11 61.98
C VAL A 338 -18.80 -41.36 62.54
N LEU A 339 -18.81 -41.48 63.87
CA LEU A 339 -19.47 -42.52 64.65
C LEU A 339 -20.94 -42.14 64.85
N SER A 340 -21.87 -42.97 64.40
CA SER A 340 -23.32 -42.80 64.66
C SER A 340 -23.78 -43.75 65.76
N LEU A 341 -24.44 -43.21 66.78
CA LEU A 341 -24.93 -43.91 67.97
C LEU A 341 -26.43 -43.67 68.13
N ILE A 342 -27.16 -44.69 68.59
CA ILE A 342 -28.51 -44.49 69.13
C ILE A 342 -28.38 -44.29 70.64
N LEU A 343 -28.95 -43.20 71.12
CA LEU A 343 -29.03 -42.84 72.52
C LEU A 343 -30.47 -42.99 73.00
N ARG A 344 -30.66 -43.52 74.20
CA ARG A 344 -31.95 -43.46 74.90
C ARG A 344 -32.05 -42.11 75.60
N LEU A 345 -33.10 -41.36 75.30
CA LEU A 345 -33.38 -40.07 75.95
C LEU A 345 -33.92 -40.29 77.37
N PRO A 346 -33.75 -39.32 78.29
CA PRO A 346 -34.24 -39.44 79.66
C PRO A 346 -35.75 -39.69 79.66
N THR A 347 -36.18 -40.73 80.37
CA THR A 347 -37.59 -41.15 80.44
C THR A 347 -38.25 -40.74 81.76
N GLY A 348 -37.65 -39.80 82.51
CA GLY A 348 -38.22 -39.25 83.74
C GLY A 348 -38.49 -40.27 84.86
N GLY A 349 -37.75 -41.38 84.87
CA GLY A 349 -37.95 -42.49 85.83
C GLY A 349 -38.96 -43.55 85.36
N TYR A 350 -39.56 -43.39 84.18
CA TYR A 350 -40.48 -44.38 83.61
C TYR A 350 -39.75 -45.39 82.73
N GLY A 351 -40.22 -46.65 82.72
CA GLY A 351 -39.62 -47.73 81.92
C GLY A 351 -39.69 -47.53 80.39
N CYS A 352 -40.54 -46.62 79.93
CA CYS A 352 -40.73 -46.27 78.51
C CYS A 352 -40.95 -44.76 78.35
N ALA A 353 -40.79 -44.24 77.12
CA ALA A 353 -41.01 -42.83 76.84
C ALA A 353 -42.51 -42.45 76.97
N PRO A 354 -42.83 -41.25 77.48
CA PRO A 354 -44.22 -40.79 77.59
C PRO A 354 -44.93 -40.80 76.24
N PRO A 355 -46.24 -41.09 76.19
CA PRO A 355 -47.00 -41.09 74.95
C PRO A 355 -46.93 -39.71 74.28
N GLY A 356 -46.51 -39.69 73.01
CA GLY A 356 -46.31 -38.46 72.23
C GLY A 356 -44.86 -37.95 72.18
N GLN A 357 -43.91 -38.59 72.88
CA GLN A 357 -42.49 -38.24 72.84
C GLN A 357 -41.62 -39.39 72.29
N THR A 358 -40.49 -39.05 71.68
CA THR A 358 -39.49 -40.02 71.22
C THR A 358 -38.52 -40.36 72.34
N GLY A 359 -38.39 -41.64 72.69
CA GLY A 359 -37.44 -42.13 73.70
C GLY A 359 -36.03 -42.38 73.19
N LEU A 360 -35.79 -42.19 71.89
CA LEU A 360 -34.53 -42.47 71.21
C LEU A 360 -34.08 -41.25 70.42
N ALA A 361 -32.78 -41.01 70.39
CA ALA A 361 -32.13 -40.02 69.54
C ALA A 361 -30.96 -40.66 68.80
N ILE A 362 -30.64 -40.16 67.61
CA ILE A 362 -29.42 -40.50 66.90
C ILE A 362 -28.40 -39.39 67.18
N ALA A 363 -27.21 -39.77 67.62
CA ALA A 363 -26.08 -38.87 67.85
C ALA A 363 -24.91 -39.24 66.94
N SER A 364 -24.16 -38.23 66.51
CA SER A 364 -22.95 -38.39 65.71
C SER A 364 -21.75 -37.81 66.44
N ALA A 365 -20.65 -38.56 66.52
CA ALA A 365 -19.39 -38.11 67.11
C ALA A 365 -18.23 -38.33 66.14
N LEU A 366 -17.37 -37.33 65.96
CA LEU A 366 -16.13 -37.52 65.19
C LEU A 366 -15.11 -38.26 66.06
N VAL A 367 -14.65 -39.42 65.61
CA VAL A 367 -13.65 -40.25 66.29
C VAL A 367 -12.37 -40.33 65.45
N SER A 368 -11.22 -40.31 66.13
CA SER A 368 -9.93 -40.54 65.47
C SER A 368 -9.76 -42.04 65.27
N LEU A 369 -9.56 -42.46 64.02
CA LEU A 369 -9.09 -43.79 63.70
C LEU A 369 -7.57 -43.75 63.90
N GLY A 370 -7.12 -44.10 65.11
CA GLY A 370 -5.70 -44.21 65.41
C GLY A 370 -4.99 -45.04 64.33
N ILE A 371 -3.76 -44.66 64.00
CA ILE A 371 -2.93 -45.17 62.90
C ILE A 371 -3.12 -46.69 62.76
N MET A 372 -3.84 -47.13 61.72
CA MET A 372 -3.73 -48.52 61.29
C MET A 372 -2.31 -48.71 60.75
N ASP A 373 -1.62 -49.70 61.33
CA ASP A 373 -0.26 -50.08 60.97
C ASP A 373 -0.08 -50.22 59.45
N GLN A 374 1.00 -49.61 58.96
CA GLN A 374 1.40 -49.56 57.55
C GLN A 374 1.72 -50.96 57.00
N LYS A 375 0.95 -51.52 56.04
CA LYS A 375 1.49 -52.53 55.08
C LYS A 375 0.61 -52.97 53.90
N VAL A 376 -0.22 -52.13 53.29
CA VAL A 376 -0.78 -52.42 51.95
C VAL A 376 -0.92 -51.12 51.17
N ASN A 377 -0.02 -50.89 50.21
CA ASN A 377 -0.13 -50.01 49.03
C ASN A 377 1.27 -49.65 48.52
N LYS A 378 2.04 -50.67 48.16
CA LYS A 378 2.87 -50.64 46.94
C LYS A 378 2.13 -51.53 45.94
N GLU A 379 2.13 -51.14 44.68
CA GLU A 379 1.32 -51.70 43.57
C GLU A 379 -0.10 -51.11 43.45
N CYS A 380 -0.16 -49.80 43.20
CA CYS A 380 -1.11 -49.21 42.24
C CYS A 380 -0.36 -48.02 41.63
N GLU A 381 0.57 -48.37 40.74
CA GLU A 381 1.46 -47.47 40.03
C GLU A 381 0.75 -46.73 38.89
N ASN A 382 1.34 -45.60 38.48
CA ASN A 382 1.42 -45.10 37.10
C ASN A 382 0.17 -45.12 36.21
N PRO A 383 -0.34 -43.96 35.77
CA PRO A 383 -1.26 -43.90 34.64
C PRO A 383 -0.46 -43.89 33.33
N ASN A 384 -0.21 -45.08 32.78
CA ASN A 384 -0.09 -45.25 31.33
C ASN A 384 -0.98 -46.41 30.90
N ALA A 385 -1.82 -46.13 29.90
CA ALA A 385 -2.76 -47.02 29.20
C ALA A 385 -4.04 -47.41 29.99
N GLY A 386 -5.18 -47.06 29.40
CA GLY A 386 -6.51 -47.23 30.01
C GLY A 386 -7.03 -48.66 29.98
N LYS A 387 -7.71 -49.03 31.08
CA LYS A 387 -8.93 -49.84 31.15
C LYS A 387 -9.35 -49.95 32.63
N ALA A 388 -10.65 -49.83 32.88
CA ALA A 388 -11.24 -49.89 34.22
C ALA A 388 -11.06 -51.26 34.88
N ILE A 389 -10.69 -51.29 36.16
CA ILE A 389 -10.69 -52.50 36.99
C ILE A 389 -11.39 -52.18 38.32
N ASN A 390 -12.45 -52.94 38.58
CA ASN A 390 -13.23 -52.96 39.83
C ASN A 390 -12.45 -53.78 40.89
N CYS A 391 -12.27 -53.24 42.10
CA CYS A 391 -11.76 -53.99 43.25
C CYS A 391 -12.82 -54.01 44.37
N PRO A 392 -13.32 -55.19 44.79
CA PRO A 392 -14.25 -55.32 45.91
C PRO A 392 -13.47 -55.42 47.23
N VAL A 393 -13.77 -54.56 48.20
CA VAL A 393 -13.20 -54.66 49.55
C VAL A 393 -14.16 -55.43 50.45
N LYS A 394 -13.78 -56.67 50.82
CA LYS A 394 -14.36 -57.42 51.94
C LYS A 394 -13.62 -57.01 53.22
N CYS A 395 -14.32 -56.40 54.17
CA CYS A 395 -13.82 -56.24 55.54
C CYS A 395 -14.42 -57.33 56.43
N GLY A 396 -13.56 -58.21 56.96
CA GLY A 396 -13.87 -59.08 58.08
C GLY A 396 -12.81 -58.89 59.15
N TYR A 397 -13.23 -58.67 60.39
CA TYR A 397 -12.37 -58.75 61.57
C TYR A 397 -12.82 -59.94 62.41
N THR A 398 -11.95 -60.94 62.52
CA THR A 398 -12.01 -62.00 63.53
C THR A 398 -11.17 -61.55 64.74
N SER A 399 -11.79 -61.48 65.92
CA SER A 399 -11.11 -61.28 67.19
C SER A 399 -10.52 -62.60 67.70
N THR A 400 -9.34 -62.56 68.32
CA THR A 400 -8.82 -63.68 69.12
C THR A 400 -8.32 -63.22 70.48
N GLY A 401 -8.66 -64.02 71.49
CA GLY A 401 -8.20 -64.02 72.88
C GLY A 401 -9.40 -64.31 73.79
N VAL A 402 -9.60 -65.50 74.37
CA VAL A 402 -8.71 -66.62 74.76
C VAL A 402 -9.04 -67.89 73.98
#